data_AF-A0A448XBC5-F1
#
_entry.id   AF-A0A448XBC5-F1
#
_cell.length_a   1.000
_cell.length_b   1.000
_cell.length_c   1.000
_cell.angle_alpha   90.00
_cell.angle_beta   90.00
_cell.angle_gamma   90.00
#
_symmetry.space_group_name_H-M   'P 1'
#
loop_
_entity.id
_entity.type
_entity.pdbx_description
1 polymer ?
#
loop_
_entity_poly.entity_id
_entity_poly.type
_entity_poly.pdbx_seq_one_letter_code
_entity_poly.pdbx_strand_id
1 'polypeptide(L)'
;MHNMNELLFETYNVRKVSYYVDSAASYFYNSRNFFDCDSNSILVSLGYRACHMIAMKPNPFLFSGRTSAIRPIFSASRRLNLGGFHITCFLQQLLQLKYGCHLENITLGLAEHLLHNCCRVASSYQDEINFMSSSFNSSNPRHVLVRLPFVKF
;
A
#
# COMPACT_ATOMS: atom_id res chain seq x y z
N MET A 1 17.35 -13.98 -7.02
CA MET A 1 18.28 -13.85 -5.88
C MET A 1 19.71 -14.19 -6.25
N HIS A 2 19.98 -15.17 -7.12
CA HIS A 2 21.34 -15.55 -7.52
C HIS A 2 22.17 -14.38 -8.10
N ASN A 3 21.66 -13.70 -9.14
CA ASN A 3 22.37 -12.58 -9.78
C ASN A 3 22.61 -11.39 -8.84
N MET A 4 21.75 -11.18 -7.84
CA MET A 4 21.94 -10.14 -6.83
C MET A 4 23.06 -10.49 -5.85
N ASN A 5 23.17 -11.76 -5.45
CA ASN A 5 24.26 -12.22 -4.59
C ASN A 5 25.61 -12.11 -5.31
N GLU A 6 25.68 -12.58 -6.55
CA GLU A 6 26.90 -12.53 -7.37
C GLU A 6 27.42 -11.11 -7.49
N LEU A 7 26.55 -10.16 -7.86
CA LEU A 7 26.88 -8.75 -7.92
C LEU A 7 27.40 -8.22 -6.56
N LEU A 8 26.75 -8.52 -5.45
CA LEU A 8 27.16 -8.04 -4.13
C LEU A 8 28.49 -8.64 -3.64
N PHE A 9 28.75 -9.91 -3.90
CA PHE A 9 29.97 -10.59 -3.43
C PHE A 9 31.15 -10.35 -4.35
N GLU A 10 30.96 -10.39 -5.68
CA GLU A 10 32.07 -10.27 -6.63
C GLU A 10 32.43 -8.82 -6.92
N THR A 11 31.43 -7.96 -7.19
CA THR A 11 31.70 -6.57 -7.60
C THR A 11 31.86 -5.63 -6.40
N TYR A 12 31.10 -5.84 -5.32
CA TYR A 12 31.13 -4.99 -4.12
C TYR A 12 31.90 -5.60 -2.94
N ASN A 13 32.38 -6.84 -3.04
CA ASN A 13 33.19 -7.53 -2.01
C ASN A 13 32.58 -7.47 -0.59
N VAL A 14 31.26 -7.62 -0.49
CA VAL A 14 30.54 -7.59 0.80
C VAL A 14 30.81 -8.88 1.58
N ARG A 15 31.15 -8.79 2.87
CA ARG A 15 31.53 -9.98 3.68
C ARG A 15 30.35 -10.87 4.08
N LYS A 16 29.17 -10.27 4.34
CA LYS A 16 27.96 -10.98 4.79
C LYS A 16 26.72 -10.23 4.30
N VAL A 17 25.72 -10.96 3.82
CA VAL A 17 24.42 -10.42 3.38
C VAL A 17 23.30 -11.23 4.04
N SER A 18 22.28 -10.53 4.54
CA SER A 18 21.06 -11.14 5.09
C SER A 18 19.83 -10.54 4.44
N TYR A 19 18.89 -11.39 4.06
CA TYR A 19 17.61 -10.98 3.50
C TYR A 19 16.53 -11.06 4.56
N TYR A 20 15.65 -10.07 4.59
CA TYR A 20 14.47 -10.08 5.43
C TYR A 20 13.26 -9.62 4.64
N VAL A 21 12.07 -10.02 5.11
CA VAL A 21 10.80 -9.54 4.57
C VAL A 21 10.39 -8.33 5.39
N ASP A 22 10.29 -7.17 4.74
CA ASP A 22 9.96 -5.90 5.38
C ASP A 22 8.66 -5.97 6.20
N SER A 23 7.61 -6.54 5.63
CA SER A 23 6.32 -6.69 6.31
C SER A 23 6.41 -7.56 7.57
N ALA A 24 7.24 -8.62 7.55
CA ALA A 24 7.47 -9.45 8.73
C ALA A 24 8.28 -8.69 9.79
N ALA A 25 9.29 -7.92 9.39
CA ALA A 25 10.06 -7.08 10.31
C ALA A 25 9.18 -6.02 10.99
N SER A 26 8.31 -5.35 10.22
CA SER A 26 7.31 -4.40 10.73
C SER A 26 6.34 -5.05 11.71
N TYR A 27 5.89 -6.27 11.40
CA TYR A 27 5.06 -7.06 12.31
C TYR A 27 5.77 -7.31 13.66
N PHE A 28 7.02 -7.79 13.64
CA PHE A 28 7.78 -8.05 14.87
C PHE A 28 8.11 -6.79 15.66
N TYR A 29 8.30 -5.65 14.97
CA TYR A 29 8.51 -4.37 15.64
C TYR A 29 7.22 -3.91 16.37
N ASN A 30 6.07 -4.01 15.70
CA ASN A 30 4.79 -3.60 16.24
C ASN A 30 4.24 -4.55 17.31
N SER A 31 4.52 -5.87 17.18
CA SER A 31 4.04 -6.88 18.13
C SER A 31 4.65 -6.75 19.52
N ARG A 32 5.79 -6.05 19.67
CA ARG A 32 6.40 -5.77 20.99
C ARG A 32 5.49 -4.96 21.92
N ASN A 33 4.58 -4.17 21.35
CA ASN A 33 3.65 -3.34 22.11
C ASN A 33 2.33 -4.05 22.44
N PHE A 34 2.07 -5.22 21.85
CA PHE A 34 0.86 -6.00 22.08
C PHE A 34 1.16 -7.16 23.05
N PHE A 35 0.49 -7.16 24.20
CA PHE A 35 0.66 -8.18 25.24
C PHE A 35 0.18 -9.59 24.82
N ASP A 36 -0.66 -9.71 23.78
CA ASP A 36 -1.20 -10.97 23.25
C ASP A 36 -0.46 -11.45 21.99
N CYS A 37 0.80 -11.84 22.15
CA CYS A 37 1.59 -12.44 21.06
C CYS A 37 1.20 -13.90 20.73
N ASP A 38 0.29 -14.50 21.50
CA ASP A 38 -0.10 -15.91 21.36
C ASP A 38 -1.32 -16.16 20.47
N SER A 39 -1.86 -15.10 19.85
CA SER A 39 -3.05 -15.20 18.99
C SER A 39 -2.70 -15.39 17.51
N ASN A 40 -3.56 -16.13 16.80
CA ASN A 40 -3.49 -16.21 15.33
C ASN A 40 -3.74 -14.81 14.76
N SER A 41 -2.86 -14.34 13.89
CA SER A 41 -2.98 -13.01 13.30
C SER A 41 -2.76 -13.04 11.79
N ILE A 42 -3.27 -12.01 11.11
CA ILE A 42 -3.10 -11.85 9.67
C ILE A 42 -2.36 -10.53 9.46
N LEU A 43 -1.20 -10.62 8.84
CA LEU A 43 -0.41 -9.47 8.41
C LEU A 43 -0.90 -9.03 7.03
N VAL A 44 -1.43 -7.81 6.96
CA VAL A 44 -1.80 -7.17 5.68
C VAL A 44 -0.78 -6.07 5.39
N SER A 45 0.05 -6.29 4.38
CA SER A 45 1.03 -5.34 3.89
C SER A 45 0.55 -4.72 2.59
N LEU A 46 0.27 -3.43 2.61
CA LEU A 46 -0.14 -2.67 1.44
C LEU A 46 1.09 -2.02 0.80
N GLY A 47 1.54 -2.56 -0.34
CA GLY A 47 2.71 -2.07 -1.06
C GLY A 47 2.36 -1.22 -2.28
N TYR A 48 3.39 -0.63 -2.89
CA TYR A 48 3.23 0.20 -4.09
C TYR A 48 2.77 -0.62 -5.32
N ARG A 49 3.38 -1.79 -5.56
CA ARG A 49 3.04 -2.65 -6.72
C ARG A 49 2.05 -3.76 -6.40
N ALA A 50 2.09 -4.29 -5.18
CA ALA A 50 1.27 -5.42 -4.77
C ALA A 50 0.96 -5.33 -3.28
N CYS A 51 -0.16 -5.93 -2.89
CA CYS A 51 -0.54 -6.13 -1.51
C CYS A 51 -0.32 -7.60 -1.12
N HIS A 52 0.21 -7.82 0.07
CA HIS A 52 0.51 -9.14 0.61
C HIS A 52 -0.32 -9.38 1.87
N MET A 53 -1.00 -10.52 1.91
CA MET A 53 -1.73 -11.01 3.06
C MET A 53 -1.02 -12.28 3.54
N ILE A 54 -0.43 -12.24 4.72
CA ILE A 54 0.37 -13.32 5.29
C ILE A 54 -0.28 -13.75 6.59
N ALA A 55 -0.71 -15.00 6.68
CA ALA A 55 -1.20 -15.57 7.93
C ALA A 55 -0.01 -15.89 8.85
N MET A 56 -0.12 -15.45 10.10
CA MET A 56 0.87 -15.62 11.16
C MET A 56 0.29 -16.53 12.24
N LYS A 57 1.03 -17.59 12.59
CA LYS A 57 0.60 -18.55 13.62
C LYS A 57 1.66 -18.68 14.71
N PRO A 58 1.28 -18.72 15.99
CA PRO A 58 2.21 -19.03 17.07
C PRO A 58 2.78 -20.44 16.87
N ASN A 59 4.10 -20.57 16.95
CA ASN A 59 4.76 -21.88 16.95
C ASN A 59 5.09 -22.30 18.40
N PRO A 60 4.41 -23.31 18.95
CA PRO A 60 4.67 -23.78 20.32
C PRO A 60 6.05 -24.46 20.46
N PHE A 61 6.71 -24.82 19.35
CA PHE A 61 8.01 -25.51 19.38
C PHE A 61 9.22 -24.58 19.33
N LEU A 62 9.03 -23.26 19.17
CA LEU A 62 10.13 -22.32 19.03
C LEU A 62 10.04 -21.29 20.18
N PHE A 63 10.31 -21.75 21.41
CA PHE A 63 10.46 -20.87 22.57
C PHE A 63 11.88 -20.29 22.60
N SER A 64 12.02 -19.01 22.27
CA SER A 64 13.27 -18.26 22.52
C SER A 64 12.95 -17.06 23.41
N GLY A 65 12.81 -17.31 24.72
CA GLY A 65 12.56 -16.27 25.72
C GLY A 65 11.11 -15.76 25.80
N ARG A 66 10.94 -14.49 26.20
CA ARG A 66 9.66 -13.82 26.55
C ARG A 66 8.69 -13.56 25.39
N THR A 67 9.00 -14.01 24.17
CA THR A 67 8.15 -13.83 22.99
C THR A 67 7.93 -15.20 22.35
N SER A 68 6.69 -15.65 22.31
CA SER A 68 6.28 -16.79 21.49
C SER A 68 6.69 -16.55 20.05
N ALA A 69 7.38 -17.52 19.45
CA ALA A 69 7.83 -17.37 18.08
C ALA A 69 6.68 -17.55 17.11
N ILE A 70 6.17 -16.43 16.64
CA ILE A 70 5.18 -16.38 15.57
C ILE A 70 5.89 -16.69 14.25
N ARG A 71 5.38 -17.65 13.48
CA ARG A 71 5.92 -18.00 12.16
C ARG A 71 4.92 -17.67 11.04
N PRO A 72 5.41 -17.13 9.91
CA PRO A 72 4.58 -16.92 8.74
C PRO A 72 4.23 -18.25 8.07
N ILE A 73 2.97 -18.43 7.72
CA ILE A 73 2.48 -19.57 6.94
C ILE A 73 2.49 -19.17 5.46
N PHE A 74 3.58 -19.47 4.77
CA PHE A 74 3.73 -19.12 3.35
C PHE A 74 2.72 -19.82 2.44
N SER A 75 2.27 -21.03 2.78
CA SER A 75 1.25 -21.76 2.00
C SER A 75 -0.13 -21.09 2.02
N ALA A 76 -0.45 -20.37 3.09
CA ALA A 76 -1.69 -19.62 3.24
C ALA A 76 -1.55 -18.14 2.82
N SER A 77 -0.35 -17.72 2.40
CA SER A 77 -0.11 -16.36 1.95
C SER A 77 -0.83 -16.08 0.64
N ARG A 78 -1.52 -14.94 0.59
CA ARG A 78 -2.16 -14.44 -0.64
C ARG A 78 -1.47 -13.16 -1.08
N ARG A 79 -1.24 -13.05 -2.39
CA ARG A 79 -0.75 -11.83 -3.03
C ARG A 79 -1.85 -11.29 -3.92
N LEU A 80 -2.15 -10.02 -3.75
CA LEU A 80 -3.01 -9.27 -4.64
C LEU A 80 -2.11 -8.43 -5.55
N ASN A 81 -2.26 -8.58 -6.86
CA ASN A 81 -1.51 -7.83 -7.87
C ASN A 81 -2.10 -6.42 -8.07
N LEU A 82 -2.48 -5.79 -6.97
CA LEU A 82 -2.98 -4.42 -6.91
C LEU A 82 -2.20 -3.73 -5.78
N GLY A 83 -1.92 -2.45 -5.97
CA GLY A 83 -1.15 -1.64 -5.05
C GLY A 83 -1.30 -0.16 -5.40
N GLY A 84 -0.60 0.71 -4.67
CA GLY A 84 -0.68 2.17 -4.87
C GLY A 84 -0.51 2.61 -6.33
N PHE A 85 0.47 2.05 -7.05
CA PHE A 85 0.71 2.35 -8.46
C PHE A 85 -0.53 2.16 -9.34
N HIS A 86 -1.25 1.06 -9.15
CA HIS A 86 -2.44 0.75 -9.94
C HIS A 86 -3.57 1.74 -9.66
N ILE A 87 -3.74 2.13 -8.39
CA ILE A 87 -4.77 3.10 -7.99
C ILE A 87 -4.43 4.48 -8.56
N THR A 88 -3.17 4.90 -8.47
CA THR A 88 -2.69 6.16 -9.05
C THR A 88 -2.86 6.20 -10.56
N CYS A 89 -2.48 5.13 -11.25
CA CYS A 89 -2.64 5.02 -12.71
C CYS A 89 -4.12 5.07 -13.10
N PHE A 90 -4.99 4.38 -12.36
CA PHE A 90 -6.43 4.44 -12.57
C PHE A 90 -6.99 5.86 -12.36
N LEU A 91 -6.57 6.55 -11.31
CA LEU A 91 -6.95 7.95 -11.06
C LEU A 91 -6.48 8.87 -12.21
N GLN A 92 -5.25 8.69 -12.67
CA GLN A 92 -4.69 9.46 -13.78
C GLN A 92 -5.54 9.28 -15.04
N GLN A 93 -5.88 8.04 -15.40
CA GLN A 93 -6.72 7.72 -16.55
C GLN A 93 -8.12 8.32 -16.42
N LEU A 94 -8.74 8.26 -15.24
CA LEU A 94 -10.04 8.89 -15.00
C LEU A 94 -9.99 10.42 -15.17
N LEU A 95 -8.94 11.07 -14.67
CA LEU A 95 -8.77 12.52 -14.81
C LEU A 95 -8.53 12.92 -16.27
N GLN A 96 -7.74 12.13 -16.99
CA GLN A 96 -7.47 12.32 -18.41
C GLN A 96 -8.75 12.21 -19.25
N LEU A 97 -9.61 11.23 -18.96
CA LEU A 97 -10.91 11.09 -19.61
C LEU A 97 -11.87 12.23 -19.28
N LYS A 98 -11.82 12.76 -18.06
CA LYS A 98 -12.67 13.88 -17.64
C LYS A 98 -12.24 15.22 -18.24
N TYR A 99 -10.93 15.44 -18.39
CA TYR A 99 -10.35 16.71 -18.84
C TYR A 99 -9.38 16.51 -20.02
N GLY A 100 -9.92 16.11 -21.17
CA GLY A 100 -9.13 15.82 -22.37
C GLY A 100 -8.27 16.97 -22.90
N CYS A 101 -8.54 18.22 -22.50
CA CYS A 101 -7.73 19.38 -22.86
C CYS A 101 -6.41 19.49 -22.06
N HIS A 102 -6.29 18.75 -20.95
CA HIS A 102 -5.16 18.85 -20.01
C HIS A 102 -4.34 17.55 -19.92
N LEU A 103 -4.42 16.68 -20.93
CA LEU A 103 -3.78 15.36 -20.93
C LEU A 103 -2.28 15.42 -20.60
N GLU A 104 -1.57 16.37 -21.20
CA GLU A 104 -0.11 16.53 -21.04
C GLU A 104 0.29 16.99 -19.63
N ASN A 105 -0.60 17.71 -18.94
CA ASN A 105 -0.34 18.23 -17.59
C ASN A 105 -0.68 17.22 -16.48
N ILE A 106 -1.50 16.21 -16.78
CA ILE A 106 -1.91 15.18 -15.82
C ILE A 106 -0.87 14.05 -15.82
N THR A 107 0.23 14.30 -15.09
CA THR A 107 1.30 13.32 -14.87
C THR A 107 0.94 12.33 -13.77
N LEU A 108 1.62 11.17 -13.75
CA LEU A 108 1.45 10.16 -12.71
C LEU A 108 1.79 10.73 -11.31
N GLY A 109 2.82 11.58 -11.21
CA GLY A 109 3.20 12.21 -9.94
C GLY A 109 2.15 13.20 -9.42
N LEU A 110 1.49 13.94 -10.32
CA LEU A 110 0.35 14.77 -9.94
C LEU A 110 -0.80 13.89 -9.41
N ALA A 111 -1.13 12.82 -10.14
CA ALA A 111 -2.18 11.90 -9.70
C ALA A 111 -1.86 11.27 -8.34
N GLU A 112 -0.61 10.91 -8.08
CA GLU A 112 -0.18 10.36 -6.78
C GLU A 112 -0.36 11.38 -5.66
N HIS A 113 0.07 12.62 -5.90
CA HIS A 113 -0.10 13.70 -4.95
C HIS A 113 -1.58 13.99 -4.65
N LEU A 114 -2.44 13.99 -5.68
CA LEU A 114 -3.88 14.16 -5.52
C LEU A 114 -4.51 13.00 -4.77
N LEU A 115 -4.07 11.77 -5.03
CA LEU A 115 -4.55 10.59 -4.33
C LEU A 115 -4.26 10.71 -2.84
N HIS A 116 -3.03 11.06 -2.46
CA HIS A 116 -2.64 11.16 -1.06
C HIS A 116 -3.32 12.32 -0.32
N ASN A 117 -3.57 13.45 -0.98
CA ASN A 117 -4.08 14.66 -0.32
C ASN A 117 -5.60 14.80 -0.40
N CYS A 118 -6.22 14.29 -1.45
CA CYS A 118 -7.63 14.52 -1.75
C CYS A 118 -8.48 13.26 -1.66
N CYS A 119 -7.92 12.07 -1.86
CA CYS A 119 -8.68 10.82 -1.79
C CYS A 119 -8.73 10.27 -0.37
N ARG A 120 -9.86 9.66 -0.02
CA ARG A 120 -10.10 8.98 1.27
C ARG A 120 -10.90 7.71 1.03
N VAL A 121 -10.76 6.74 1.92
CA VAL A 121 -11.58 5.53 1.92
C VAL A 121 -12.87 5.84 2.68
N ALA A 122 -14.01 5.64 2.02
CA ALA A 122 -15.32 5.82 2.65
C ALA A 122 -15.64 4.64 3.58
N SER A 123 -16.24 4.92 4.74
CA SER A 123 -16.67 3.89 5.69
C SER A 123 -17.84 3.06 5.16
N SER A 124 -18.78 3.72 4.47
CA SER A 124 -19.93 3.10 3.80
C SER A 124 -19.99 3.59 2.36
N TYR A 125 -19.76 2.69 1.41
CA TYR A 125 -19.69 3.02 -0.01
C TYR A 125 -21.04 3.45 -0.59
N GLN A 126 -22.12 2.78 -0.18
CA GLN A 126 -23.47 3.06 -0.67
C GLN A 126 -23.95 4.44 -0.22
N ASP A 127 -23.73 4.77 1.05
CA ASP A 127 -24.15 6.06 1.61
C ASP A 127 -23.40 7.21 0.96
N GLU A 128 -22.09 7.04 0.70
CA GLU A 128 -21.27 8.07 0.06
C GLU A 128 -21.72 8.30 -1.39
N ILE A 129 -22.06 7.25 -2.14
CA ILE A 129 -22.58 7.40 -3.51
C ILE A 129 -23.92 8.12 -3.53
N ASN A 130 -24.84 7.74 -2.63
CA ASN A 130 -26.15 8.36 -2.53
C ASN A 130 -26.05 9.83 -2.10
N PHE A 131 -25.09 10.15 -1.23
CA PHE A 131 -24.77 11.53 -0.87
C PHE A 131 -24.22 12.32 -2.07
N MET A 132 -23.30 11.73 -2.83
CA MET A 132 -22.69 12.38 -4.00
C MET A 132 -23.68 12.59 -5.15
N SER A 133 -24.68 11.71 -5.30
CA SER A 133 -25.73 11.86 -6.33
C SER A 133 -26.80 12.89 -5.95
N SER A 134 -27.15 12.98 -4.67
CA SER A 134 -28.16 13.93 -4.16
C SER A 134 -27.61 15.34 -3.96
N SER A 135 -26.34 15.47 -3.60
CA SER A 135 -25.69 16.73 -3.28
C SER A 135 -24.78 17.20 -4.41
N PHE A 136 -25.31 17.44 -5.61
CA PHE A 136 -24.55 18.10 -6.70
C PHE A 136 -24.53 19.63 -6.55
N ASN A 137 -24.47 20.15 -5.33
CA ASN A 137 -24.34 21.58 -5.09
C ASN A 137 -22.86 21.93 -4.85
N SER A 138 -22.37 22.93 -5.56
CA SER A 138 -20.98 23.42 -5.51
C SER A 138 -20.53 23.91 -4.13
N SER A 139 -21.46 24.05 -3.19
CA SER A 139 -21.24 24.44 -1.79
C SER A 139 -20.96 23.27 -0.84
N ASN A 140 -20.85 22.02 -1.31
CA ASN A 140 -20.50 20.93 -0.40
C ASN A 140 -19.07 21.08 0.12
N PRO A 141 -18.87 20.95 1.45
CA PRO A 141 -17.54 20.99 2.07
C PRO A 141 -16.64 19.80 1.68
N ARG A 142 -17.20 18.81 0.95
CA ARG A 142 -16.49 17.62 0.48
C ARG A 142 -15.90 17.77 -0.93
N HIS A 143 -16.21 18.84 -1.66
CA HIS A 143 -15.55 19.11 -2.94
C HIS A 143 -14.16 19.70 -2.72
N VAL A 144 -13.14 19.04 -3.27
CA VAL A 144 -11.78 19.58 -3.30
C VAL A 144 -11.54 20.23 -4.66
N LEU A 145 -11.35 21.54 -4.67
CA LEU A 145 -11.00 22.30 -5.87
C LEU A 145 -9.49 22.26 -6.07
N VAL A 146 -9.06 21.66 -7.17
CA VAL A 146 -7.66 21.61 -7.58
C VAL A 146 -7.49 22.54 -8.77
N ARG A 147 -6.58 23.51 -8.66
CA ARG A 147 -6.24 24.40 -9.77
C ARG A 147 -5.17 23.74 -10.63
N LEU A 148 -5.45 23.61 -11.92
CA LEU A 148 -4.48 23.16 -12.92
C LEU A 148 -3.75 24.38 -13.51
N PRO A 149 -2.50 24.20 -13.98
CA PRO A 149 -1.79 25.25 -14.69
C PRO A 149 -2.56 25.67 -15.94
N PHE A 150 -2.55 26.97 -16.24
CA PHE A 150 -3.26 27.55 -17.37
C PHE A 150 -2.72 27.03 -18.70
N VAL A 151 -3.61 26.60 -19.59
CA VAL A 151 -3.28 26.18 -20.95
C VAL A 151 -3.99 27.12 -21.92
N LYS A 152 -3.24 27.75 -22.83
CA LYS A 152 -3.83 28.50 -23.96
C LYS A 152 -4.23 27.48 -25.03
N PHE A 153 -5.48 27.56 -25.47
CA PHE A 153 -5.98 26.85 -26.64
C PHE A 153 -5.51 27.53 -27.92
#